data_AF-A0A6S6T5K7-F1
#
_entry.id   AF-A0A6S6T5K7-F1
#
_cell.length_a   1.000
_cell.length_b   1.000
_cell.length_c   1.000
_cell.angle_alpha   90.00
_cell.angle_beta   90.00
_cell.angle_gamma   90.00
#
_symmetry.space_group_name_H-M   'P 1'
#
loop_
_entity.id
_entity.type
_entity.pdbx_description
1 polymer ?
#
loop_
_entity_poly.entity_id
_entity_poly.type
_entity_poly.pdbx_seq_one_letter_code
_entity_poly.pdbx_strand_id
1 'polypeptide(L)'
;MRVRLTKKRTVVLFMRSHAGARASLKEWLSRLKYAEWDIPQDMVGTFGSNNIDILGSYKGKNSNRVVFDIGGNNYRILCYYQFGANYVRLYIKWIGTHAEYDKLCDANEQYTVCNY
;
A
#
# COMPACT_ATOMS: atom_id res chain seq x y z
N MET A 1 -1.42 8.92 -14.89
CA MET A 1 -2.12 9.93 -14.04
C MET A 1 -1.45 10.12 -12.67
N ARG A 2 -1.49 11.32 -12.07
CA ARG A 2 -0.89 11.58 -10.74
C ARG A 2 -1.56 10.82 -9.60
N VAL A 3 -0.79 10.40 -8.61
CA VAL A 3 -1.28 9.67 -7.44
C VAL A 3 -1.66 10.61 -6.28
N ARG A 4 -2.83 10.39 -5.68
CA ARG A 4 -3.30 11.07 -4.47
C ARG A 4 -3.48 10.09 -3.33
N LEU A 5 -2.61 10.21 -2.31
CA LEU A 5 -2.68 9.42 -1.10
C LEU A 5 -3.70 10.00 -0.10
N THR A 6 -4.66 9.18 0.30
CA THR A 6 -5.65 9.48 1.33
C THR A 6 -5.20 8.90 2.67
N LYS A 7 -5.47 9.61 3.77
CA LYS A 7 -5.04 9.25 5.15
C LYS A 7 -3.52 9.22 5.35
N LYS A 8 -2.76 10.08 4.66
CA LYS A 8 -1.30 10.24 4.85
C LYS A 8 -0.88 10.43 6.33
N ARG A 9 -1.74 11.03 7.16
CA ARG A 9 -1.52 11.17 8.62
C ARG A 9 -1.26 9.82 9.31
N THR A 10 -1.91 8.75 8.86
CA THR A 10 -1.71 7.39 9.39
C THR A 10 -0.25 6.95 9.27
N VAL A 11 0.38 7.18 8.11
CA VAL A 11 1.79 6.87 7.90
C VAL A 11 2.68 7.68 8.85
N VAL A 12 2.37 8.98 9.02
CA VAL A 12 3.14 9.86 9.92
C VAL A 12 3.05 9.41 11.37
N LEU A 13 1.86 8.97 11.82
CA LEU A 13 1.68 8.43 13.16
C LEU A 13 2.44 7.10 13.32
N PHE A 14 2.38 6.20 12.35
CA PHE A 14 3.12 4.95 12.37
C PHE A 14 4.64 5.17 12.44
N MET A 15 5.17 6.14 11.69
CA MET A 15 6.59 6.53 11.78
C MET A 15 7.02 7.05 13.16
N ARG A 16 6.07 7.57 13.97
CA ARG A 16 6.37 8.05 15.33
C ARG A 16 6.52 6.90 16.31
N SER A 17 5.69 5.87 16.19
CA SER A 17 5.78 4.67 17.03
C SER A 17 6.84 3.67 16.56
N HIS A 18 7.20 3.68 15.28
CA HIS A 18 8.16 2.74 14.70
C HIS A 18 9.34 3.48 14.06
N ALA A 19 10.36 3.76 14.87
CA ALA A 19 11.54 4.50 14.40
C ALA A 19 12.24 3.82 13.20
N GLY A 20 12.32 2.48 13.21
CA GLY A 20 12.90 1.69 12.12
C GLY A 20 12.18 1.83 10.78
N ALA A 21 10.87 2.13 10.77
CA ALA A 21 10.10 2.31 9.55
C ALA A 21 10.28 3.70 8.91
N ARG A 22 10.83 4.69 9.65
CA ARG A 22 10.77 6.11 9.27
C ARG A 22 11.47 6.41 7.94
N ALA A 23 12.68 5.89 7.73
CA ALA A 23 13.44 6.18 6.51
C ALA A 23 12.71 5.62 5.27
N SER A 24 12.33 4.35 5.31
CA SER A 24 11.66 3.67 4.21
C SER A 24 10.25 4.21 3.93
N LEU A 25 9.51 4.64 4.97
CA LEU A 25 8.22 5.28 4.76
C LEU A 25 8.34 6.68 4.14
N LYS A 26 9.40 7.43 4.45
CA LYS A 26 9.68 8.69 3.75
C LYS A 26 10.03 8.46 2.29
N GLU A 27 10.85 7.44 2.01
CA GLU A 27 11.18 7.04 0.64
C GLU A 27 9.93 6.63 -0.15
N TRP A 28 9.08 5.77 0.42
CA TRP A 28 7.82 5.36 -0.18
C TRP A 28 6.91 6.55 -0.48
N LEU A 29 6.76 7.49 0.47
CA LEU A 29 6.01 8.73 0.23
C LEU A 29 6.62 9.61 -0.87
N SER A 30 7.95 9.63 -0.98
CA SER A 30 8.66 10.37 -2.03
C SER A 30 8.39 9.76 -3.40
N ARG A 31 8.50 8.43 -3.53
CA ARG A 31 8.19 7.70 -4.77
C ARG A 31 6.75 7.93 -5.20
N LEU A 32 5.78 7.85 -4.28
CA LEU A 32 4.38 8.16 -4.57
C LEU A 32 4.15 9.60 -5.05
N LYS A 33 4.91 10.57 -4.53
CA LYS A 33 4.74 11.99 -4.89
C LYS A 33 5.02 12.24 -6.38
N TYR A 34 5.95 11.48 -6.97
CA TYR A 34 6.37 11.61 -8.36
C TYR A 34 5.82 10.50 -9.27
N ALA A 35 5.00 9.60 -8.72
CA ALA A 35 4.42 8.50 -9.46
C ALA A 35 3.32 8.97 -10.41
N GLU A 36 3.33 8.41 -11.62
CA GLU A 36 2.28 8.53 -12.62
C GLU A 36 1.82 7.15 -13.04
N TRP A 37 0.55 6.84 -12.81
CA TRP A 37 -0.05 5.54 -13.10
C TRP A 37 -1.32 5.71 -13.91
N ASP A 38 -1.46 4.92 -14.96
CA ASP A 38 -2.63 4.80 -15.82
C ASP A 38 -3.26 3.42 -15.70
N ILE A 39 -2.44 2.40 -15.40
CA ILE A 39 -2.88 1.02 -15.12
C ILE A 39 -2.26 0.50 -13.81
N PRO A 40 -2.85 -0.53 -13.18
CA PRO A 40 -2.30 -1.10 -11.94
C PRO A 40 -0.83 -1.54 -12.05
N GLN A 41 -0.41 -2.02 -13.22
CA GLN A 41 0.95 -2.49 -13.49
C GLN A 41 2.00 -1.37 -13.37
N ASP A 42 1.63 -0.10 -13.54
CA ASP A 42 2.56 1.02 -13.37
C ASP A 42 3.02 1.16 -11.91
N MET A 43 2.22 0.68 -10.96
CA MET A 43 2.62 0.58 -9.56
C MET A 43 3.82 -0.37 -9.41
N VAL A 44 3.82 -1.49 -10.14
CA VAL A 44 4.92 -2.45 -10.18
C VAL A 44 6.17 -1.82 -10.78
N GLY A 45 6.03 -1.06 -11.88
CA GLY A 45 7.14 -0.29 -12.46
C GLY A 45 7.73 0.73 -11.48
N THR A 46 6.88 1.34 -10.64
CA THR A 46 7.31 2.34 -9.66
C THR A 46 8.07 1.74 -8.50
N PHE A 47 7.68 0.57 -8.00
CA PHE A 47 8.21 -0.02 -6.76
C PHE A 47 9.17 -1.20 -6.98
N GLY A 48 9.15 -1.81 -8.17
CA GLY A 48 9.84 -3.06 -8.48
C GLY A 48 9.02 -4.28 -8.04
N SER A 49 9.02 -5.34 -8.85
CA SER A 49 8.19 -6.55 -8.66
C SER A 49 8.39 -7.26 -7.32
N ASN A 50 9.52 -7.06 -6.66
CA ASN A 50 9.84 -7.72 -5.39
C ASN A 50 9.39 -6.92 -4.16
N ASN A 51 8.77 -5.73 -4.34
CA ASN A 51 8.38 -4.86 -3.23
C ASN A 51 6.89 -4.48 -3.26
N ILE A 52 6.11 -5.09 -4.15
CA ILE A 52 4.70 -4.73 -4.34
C ILE A 52 3.90 -5.91 -4.88
N ASP A 53 2.76 -6.16 -4.26
CA ASP A 53 1.81 -7.18 -4.68
C ASP A 53 0.44 -6.56 -4.94
N ILE A 54 -0.06 -6.71 -6.18
CA ILE A 54 -1.44 -6.36 -6.51
C ILE A 54 -2.31 -7.56 -6.17
N LEU A 55 -3.20 -7.39 -5.19
CA LEU A 55 -4.08 -8.46 -4.75
C LEU A 55 -5.15 -8.73 -5.81
N GLY A 56 -5.33 -10.01 -6.12
CA GLY A 56 -6.25 -10.47 -7.15
C GLY A 56 -7.72 -10.39 -6.73
N SER A 57 -8.51 -11.28 -7.32
CA SER A 57 -9.93 -11.39 -7.04
C SER A 57 -10.21 -12.11 -5.72
N TYR A 58 -11.18 -11.62 -4.98
CA TYR A 58 -11.71 -12.26 -3.77
C TYR A 58 -13.23 -12.35 -3.86
N LYS A 59 -13.78 -13.54 -3.62
CA LYS A 59 -15.22 -13.83 -3.74
C LYS A 59 -15.82 -13.35 -5.08
N GLY A 60 -15.11 -13.63 -6.18
CA GLY A 60 -15.57 -13.33 -7.54
C GLY A 60 -15.47 -11.86 -7.98
N LYS A 61 -14.81 -10.99 -7.19
CA LYS A 61 -14.63 -9.56 -7.52
C LYS A 61 -13.17 -9.15 -7.39
N ASN A 62 -12.70 -8.27 -8.27
CA ASN A 62 -11.39 -7.65 -8.11
C ASN A 62 -11.35 -6.87 -6.79
N SER A 63 -10.34 -7.16 -5.96
CA SER A 63 -10.19 -6.49 -4.66
C SER A 63 -9.80 -5.02 -4.80
N ASN A 64 -9.15 -4.65 -5.91
CA ASN A 64 -8.48 -3.37 -6.11
C ASN A 64 -7.58 -3.00 -4.93
N ARG A 65 -6.92 -4.01 -4.34
CA ARG A 65 -6.00 -3.84 -3.22
C ARG A 65 -4.57 -4.08 -3.68
N VAL A 66 -3.65 -3.38 -3.03
CA VAL A 66 -2.23 -3.46 -3.28
C VAL A 66 -1.49 -3.43 -1.96
N VAL A 67 -0.45 -4.23 -1.85
CA VAL A 67 0.42 -4.33 -0.68
C VAL A 67 1.82 -3.88 -1.09
N PHE A 68 2.43 -3.04 -0.26
CA PHE A 68 3.80 -2.57 -0.45
C PHE A 68 4.69 -3.11 0.66
N ASP A 69 5.85 -3.61 0.27
CA ASP A 69 6.92 -4.02 1.18
C ASP A 69 7.74 -2.81 1.58
N ILE A 70 7.91 -2.62 2.89
CA ILE A 70 8.54 -1.42 3.44
C ILE A 70 9.69 -1.83 4.34
N GLY A 71 10.84 -1.18 4.12
CA GLY A 71 12.02 -1.28 4.99
C GLY A 71 12.67 -2.66 4.97
N GLY A 72 12.94 -3.20 3.78
CA GLY A 72 13.60 -4.51 3.64
C GLY A 72 12.74 -5.64 4.18
N ASN A 73 11.48 -5.70 3.74
CA ASN A 73 10.51 -6.72 4.12
C ASN A 73 9.98 -6.67 5.57
N ASN A 74 10.37 -5.68 6.38
CA ASN A 74 9.98 -5.63 7.80
C ASN A 74 8.53 -5.18 8.04
N TYR A 75 8.00 -4.33 7.14
CA TYR A 75 6.67 -3.75 7.27
C TYR A 75 5.87 -3.88 5.98
N ARG A 76 4.55 -3.67 6.11
CA ARG A 76 3.57 -3.74 5.04
C ARG A 76 2.63 -2.57 5.10
N ILE A 77 2.35 -1.97 3.95
CA ILE A 77 1.23 -1.04 3.78
C ILE A 77 0.23 -1.68 2.83
N LEU A 78 -0.99 -1.88 3.30
CA LEU A 78 -2.10 -2.30 2.46
C LEU A 78 -2.95 -1.09 2.08
N CYS A 79 -3.15 -0.93 0.78
CA CYS A 79 -3.95 0.13 0.21
C CYS A 79 -5.05 -0.42 -0.69
N TYR A 80 -6.13 0.33 -0.79
CA TYR A 80 -7.11 0.22 -1.87
C TYR A 80 -6.79 1.29 -2.91
N TYR A 81 -6.76 0.93 -4.19
CA TYR A 81 -6.54 1.87 -5.28
C TYR A 81 -7.79 2.05 -6.12
N GLN A 82 -7.94 3.24 -6.70
CA GLN A 82 -9.03 3.57 -7.62
C GLN A 82 -8.51 4.50 -8.70
N PHE A 83 -8.60 4.06 -9.96
CA PHE A 83 -8.28 4.85 -11.13
C PHE A 83 -9.47 5.74 -11.47
N GLY A 84 -9.31 7.05 -11.35
CA GLY A 84 -10.30 8.05 -11.77
C GLY A 84 -9.98 8.60 -13.16
N ALA A 85 -10.69 9.64 -13.57
CA ALA A 85 -10.46 10.28 -14.87
C ALA A 85 -9.15 11.09 -14.95
N ASN A 86 -8.72 11.70 -13.84
CA ASN A 86 -7.59 12.64 -13.82
C ASN A 86 -6.48 12.26 -12.83
N TYR A 87 -6.74 11.33 -11.92
CA TYR A 87 -5.82 10.95 -10.86
C TYR A 87 -6.16 9.56 -10.32
N VAL A 88 -5.15 8.91 -9.78
CA VAL A 88 -5.31 7.66 -9.02
C VAL A 88 -5.47 7.99 -7.55
N ARG A 89 -6.50 7.47 -6.91
CA ARG A 89 -6.67 7.56 -5.46
C ARG A 89 -6.10 6.31 -4.81
N LEU A 90 -5.22 6.51 -3.84
CA LEU A 90 -4.69 5.45 -3.00
C LEU A 90 -5.18 5.66 -1.56
N TYR A 91 -5.86 4.68 -1.00
CA TYR A 91 -6.42 4.73 0.34
C TYR A 91 -5.72 3.73 1.23
N ILE A 92 -5.07 4.21 2.29
CA ILE A 92 -4.49 3.33 3.30
C ILE A 92 -5.62 2.60 4.00
N LYS A 93 -5.55 1.27 4.00
CA LYS A 93 -6.49 0.38 4.70
C LYS A 93 -5.89 -0.22 5.94
N TRP A 94 -4.57 -0.48 5.91
CA TRP A 94 -3.85 -1.08 7.02
C TRP A 94 -2.34 -0.80 6.89
N ILE A 95 -1.64 -0.73 8.02
CA ILE A 95 -0.17 -0.65 8.11
C ILE A 95 0.30 -1.44 9.33
N GLY A 96 1.38 -2.20 9.19
CA GLY A 96 1.94 -3.00 10.28
C GLY A 96 3.21 -3.76 9.88
N THR A 97 3.62 -4.70 10.71
CA THR A 97 4.75 -5.60 10.47
C THR A 97 4.41 -6.71 9.48
N HIS A 98 5.43 -7.35 8.92
CA HIS A 98 5.25 -8.55 8.10
C HIS A 98 4.46 -9.64 8.83
N ALA A 99 4.82 -9.94 10.08
CA ALA A 99 4.17 -10.99 10.86
C ALA A 99 2.70 -10.68 11.19
N GLU A 100 2.34 -9.41 11.38
CA GLU A 100 0.94 -9.02 11.53
C GLU A 100 0.17 -9.13 10.20
N TYR A 101 0.84 -8.85 9.08
CA TYR A 101 0.25 -9.03 7.76
C TYR A 101 0.02 -10.51 7.43
N ASP A 102 0.94 -11.41 7.79
CA ASP A 102 0.77 -12.86 7.59
C ASP A 102 -0.49 -13.38 8.28
N LYS A 103 -0.75 -12.91 9.51
CA LYS A 103 -1.98 -13.27 10.24
C LYS A 103 -3.25 -12.81 9.51
N LEU A 104 -3.22 -11.64 8.86
CA LEU A 104 -4.34 -11.21 8.02
C LEU A 104 -4.50 -12.13 6.81
N CYS A 105 -3.40 -12.56 6.20
CA CYS A 105 -3.42 -13.47 5.06
C CYS A 105 -4.02 -14.84 5.43
N ASP A 106 -3.62 -15.40 6.56
CA ASP A 106 -4.15 -16.68 7.08
C ASP A 106 -5.69 -16.62 7.26
N ALA A 107 -6.19 -15.48 7.69
CA ALA A 107 -7.63 -15.23 7.88
C ALA A 107 -8.36 -14.73 6.63
N ASN A 108 -7.66 -14.56 5.49
CA ASN A 108 -8.17 -13.89 4.28
C ASN A 108 -8.64 -12.44 4.50
N GLU A 109 -8.15 -11.79 5.56
CA GLU A 109 -8.53 -10.44 5.95
C GLU A 109 -7.77 -9.36 5.16
N GLN A 110 -6.69 -9.69 4.45
CA GLN A 110 -6.04 -8.76 3.53
C GLN A 110 -7.03 -8.20 2.48
N TYR A 111 -8.08 -8.94 2.16
CA TYR A 111 -9.13 -8.51 1.23
C TYR A 111 -10.23 -7.64 1.87
N THR A 112 -10.37 -7.64 3.19
CA THR A 112 -11.51 -7.03 3.89
C THR A 112 -11.10 -5.95 4.90
N VAL A 113 -9.90 -6.04 5.50
CA VAL A 113 -9.40 -5.14 6.54
C VAL A 113 -9.51 -3.67 6.12
N CYS A 114 -9.97 -2.83 7.04
CA CYS A 114 -10.10 -1.39 6.85
C CYS A 114 -10.00 -0.68 8.20
N ASN A 115 -8.79 -0.67 8.76
CA ASN A 115 -8.52 -0.07 10.07
C ASN A 115 -8.45 1.46 10.01
N TYR A 116 -8.32 2.01 8.80
CA TYR A 116 -8.16 3.43 8.58
C TYR A 116 -9.24 4.00 7.71
#